data_AF-A0A956XYC8-F1
#
_entry.id   AF-A0A956XYC8-F1
#
_cell.length_a   1.000
_cell.length_b   1.000
_cell.length_c   1.000
_cell.angle_alpha   90.00
_cell.angle_beta   90.00
_cell.angle_gamma   90.00
#
_symmetry.space_group_name_H-M   'P 1'
#
loop_
_entity.id
_entity.type
_entity.pdbx_description
1 polymer ?
#
loop_
_entity_poly.entity_id
_entity_poly.type
_entity_poly.pdbx_seq_one_letter_code
_entity_poly.pdbx_strand_id
1 'polypeptide(L)' 'MTCEDLVLHLSAYLDGELDEELTAAAQDHLATCENCRVVLDSTQKTILLYKQQGQVVKIPSGRKNALYDQIAAAFDRSKT' A
#
# COMPACT_ATOMS: atom_id res chain seq x y z
N MET A 1 -1.76 18.02 -12.06
CA MET A 1 -0.63 18.32 -11.15
C MET A 1 0.70 18.25 -11.90
N THR A 2 1.71 18.98 -11.45
CA THR A 2 3.09 18.91 -11.97
C THR A 2 3.85 17.70 -11.42
N CYS A 3 5.04 17.41 -11.94
CA CYS A 3 5.91 16.38 -11.36
C CYS A 3 6.32 16.72 -9.91
N GLU A 4 6.57 18.00 -9.63
CA GLU A 4 6.97 18.49 -8.30
C GLU A 4 5.83 18.29 -7.29
N ASP A 5 4.61 18.63 -7.68
CA ASP A 5 3.40 18.39 -6.87
C ASP A 5 3.24 16.89 -6.57
N LEU A 6 3.38 16.03 -7.59
CA LEU A 6 3.25 14.59 -7.39
C LEU A 6 4.32 14.05 -6.44
N VAL A 7 5.57 14.48 -6.57
CA VAL A 7 6.67 14.05 -5.68
C VAL A 7 6.42 14.50 -4.25
N LEU A 8 5.90 15.72 -4.04
CA LEU A 8 5.49 16.21 -2.72
C LEU A 8 4.41 15.35 -2.08
N HIS A 9 3.45 14.86 -2.88
CA HIS A 9 2.34 14.05 -2.41
C HIS A 9 2.59 12.53 -2.48
N LEU A 10 3.75 12.09 -2.96
CA LEU A 10 4.01 10.69 -3.30
C LEU A 10 3.87 9.74 -2.09
N SER A 11 4.33 10.17 -0.91
CA SER A 11 4.20 9.37 0.31
C SER A 11 2.73 9.17 0.70
N ALA A 12 1.96 10.25 0.75
CA ALA A 12 0.53 10.19 1.05
C ALA A 12 -0.26 9.41 -0.02
N TYR A 13 0.15 9.49 -1.29
CA TYR A 13 -0.39 8.64 -2.37
C TYR A 13 -0.14 7.15 -2.11
N LEU A 14 1.09 6.78 -1.72
CA LEU A 14 1.47 5.39 -1.42
C LEU A 14 0.74 4.84 -0.20
N ASP A 15 0.49 5.67 0.80
CA ASP A 15 -0.20 5.31 2.03
C ASP A 15 -1.74 5.38 1.91
N GLY A 16 -2.26 5.91 0.78
CA GLY A 16 -3.70 6.04 0.53
C GLY A 16 -4.38 7.15 1.36
N GLU A 17 -3.64 8.18 1.73
CA GLU A 17 -4.07 9.27 2.61
C GLU A 17 -4.50 10.54 1.85
N LEU A 18 -4.43 10.53 0.52
CA LEU A 18 -4.93 11.62 -0.31
C LEU A 18 -6.46 11.61 -0.36
N ASP A 19 -7.05 12.80 -0.49
CA ASP A 19 -8.46 12.92 -0.83
C ASP A 19 -8.76 12.43 -2.27
N GLU A 20 -10.04 12.28 -2.60
CA GLU A 20 -10.47 11.72 -3.88
C GLU A 20 -10.01 12.56 -5.09
N GLU A 21 -10.07 13.88 -4.98
CA GLU A 21 -9.70 14.80 -6.06
C GLU A 21 -8.19 14.73 -6.35
N LEU A 22 -7.38 14.78 -5.30
CA LEU A 22 -5.93 14.72 -5.39
C LEU A 22 -5.43 13.33 -5.79
N THR A 23 -6.12 12.28 -5.35
CA THR A 23 -5.88 10.90 -5.81
C THR A 23 -6.10 10.78 -7.32
N ALA A 24 -7.21 11.29 -7.84
CA ALA A 24 -7.51 11.26 -9.26
C ALA A 24 -6.45 12.04 -10.07
N ALA A 25 -6.11 13.25 -9.62
CA ALA A 25 -5.08 14.06 -10.27
C ALA A 25 -3.69 13.37 -10.28
N ALA A 26 -3.34 12.62 -9.23
CA ALA A 26 -2.11 11.83 -9.16
C ALA A 26 -2.13 10.66 -10.14
N GLN A 27 -3.25 9.94 -10.21
CA GLN A 27 -3.45 8.84 -11.16
C GLN A 27 -3.34 9.32 -12.61
N ASP A 28 -3.97 10.43 -12.96
CA ASP A 28 -3.89 11.03 -14.30
C ASP A 28 -2.45 11.42 -14.67
N HIS A 29 -1.70 11.98 -13.72
CA HIS A 29 -0.29 12.30 -13.96
C HIS A 29 0.55 11.03 -14.15
N LEU A 30 0.39 10.02 -13.30
CA LEU A 30 1.10 8.74 -13.39
C LEU A 30 0.77 7.96 -14.68
N ALA A 31 -0.45 8.13 -15.21
CA ALA A 31 -0.86 7.52 -16.48
C ALA A 31 -0.06 8.08 -17.67
N THR A 32 0.39 9.33 -17.60
CA THR A 32 1.00 10.04 -18.74
C THR A 32 2.49 10.32 -18.57
N CYS A 33 3.01 10.40 -17.34
CA CYS A 33 4.39 10.75 -17.05
C CYS A 33 5.27 9.53 -16.73
N GLU A 34 6.19 9.19 -17.62
CA GLU A 34 7.13 8.09 -17.41
C GLU A 34 8.09 8.33 -16.23
N ASN A 35 8.63 9.54 -16.10
CA ASN A 35 9.57 9.87 -15.02
C ASN A 35 8.94 9.62 -13.64
N CYS A 36 7.70 10.06 -13.43
CA CYS A 36 7.01 9.86 -12.17
C CYS A 36 6.63 8.40 -11.92
N ARG A 37 6.35 7.60 -12.96
CA ARG A 37 6.21 6.14 -12.81
C ARG A 37 7.49 5.49 -12.34
N VAL A 38 8.64 5.88 -12.89
CA VAL A 38 9.96 5.37 -12.45
C VAL A 38 10.21 5.73 -10.99
N VAL A 39 9.90 6.97 -10.59
CA VAL A 39 10.01 7.40 -9.18
C VAL A 39 9.11 6.55 -8.29
N LEU A 40 7.83 6.41 -8.62
CA LEU A 40 6.88 5.59 -7.86
C LEU A 40 7.37 4.13 -7.69
N ASP A 41 7.75 3.48 -8.78
CA ASP A 41 8.22 2.08 -8.77
C ASP A 41 9.50 1.93 -7.93
N SER A 42 10.47 2.82 -8.10
CA SER A 42 11.72 2.79 -7.32
C SER A 42 11.48 3.01 -5.82
N THR A 43 10.55 3.89 -5.45
CA THR A 43 10.14 4.11 -4.05
C THR A 43 9.47 2.88 -3.47
N GLN A 44 8.53 2.25 -4.21
CA GLN A 44 7.88 1.00 -3.79
C GLN A 44 8.87 -0.15 -3.58
N LYS A 45 9.84 -0.29 -4.49
CA LYS A 45 10.93 -1.28 -4.36
C LYS A 45 11.80 -1.02 -3.13
N THR A 46 12.11 0.26 -2.86
CA THR A 46 12.86 0.65 -1.67
C THR A 46 12.11 0.26 -0.39
N ILE A 47 10.80 0.56 -0.32
CA ILE A 47 9.93 0.15 0.79
C ILE A 47 9.94 -1.38 0.97
N LEU A 48 9.84 -2.14 -0.13
CA LEU A 48 9.88 -3.60 -0.09
C LEU A 48 11.20 -4.12 0.49
N LEU A 49 12.33 -3.58 0.05
CA LEU A 49 13.66 -3.95 0.55
C LEU A 49 13.78 -3.70 2.06
N TYR A 50 13.30 -2.56 2.55
CA TYR A 50 13.26 -2.26 3.98
C TYR A 50 12.37 -3.23 4.75
N LYS A 51 11.19 -3.57 4.21
CA LYS A 51 10.28 -4.56 4.83
C LYS A 51 10.91 -5.96 4.91
N GLN A 52 11.71 -6.35 3.93
CA GLN A 52 12.41 -7.63 3.91
C GLN A 52 13.60 -7.69 4.87
N GLN A 53 14.31 -6.58 5.05
CA GLN A 53 15.44 -6.48 5.99
C GLN A 53 14.99 -6.25 7.44
N GLY A 54 13.78 -5.72 7.64
CA GLY A 54 13.20 -5.54 8.96
C GLY A 54 13.05 -6.87 9.70
N GLN A 55 13.17 -6.83 11.04
CA GLN A 55 12.90 -8.02 11.85
C GLN A 55 11.46 -8.48 11.61
N VAL A 56 11.31 -9.70 11.07
CA VAL A 56 10.01 -10.36 10.98
C VAL A 56 9.50 -10.53 12.41
N VAL A 57 8.54 -9.71 12.81
CA VAL A 57 7.82 -9.89 14.08
C VAL A 57 7.08 -11.22 13.97
N LYS A 58 7.64 -12.25 14.61
CA LYS A 58 6.99 -13.57 14.66
C LYS A 58 5.72 -13.43 15.50
N ILE A 59 4.57 -13.47 14.86
CA ILE A 59 3.29 -13.60 15.56
C ILE A 59 3.32 -14.94 16.32
N PRO A 60 3.07 -14.96 17.64
CA PRO A 60 2.98 -16.21 18.40
C PRO A 60 1.96 -17.14 17.75
N SER A 61 2.31 -18.43 17.62
CA SER A 61 1.49 -19.43 16.94
C SER A 61 0.05 -19.50 17.47
N GLY A 62 -0.15 -19.33 18.79
CA GLY A 62 -1.48 -19.27 19.39
C GLY A 62 -2.35 -18.12 18.88
N ARG A 63 -1.76 -16.92 18.70
CA ARG A 63 -2.48 -15.75 18.15
C ARG A 63 -2.74 -15.90 16.66
N LYS A 64 -1.80 -16.51 15.93
CA LYS A 64 -1.99 -16.86 14.51
C LYS A 64 -3.19 -17.79 14.36
N ASN A 65 -3.25 -18.90 15.09
CA ASN A 65 -4.33 -19.88 15.00
C ASN A 65 -5.70 -19.27 15.32
N ALA A 66 -5.79 -18.51 16.42
CA ALA A 66 -7.03 -17.82 16.79
C ALA A 66 -7.55 -16.88 15.68
N LEU A 67 -6.65 -16.20 14.97
CA LEU A 67 -7.03 -15.37 13.82
C LEU A 67 -7.58 -16.20 12.66
N TYR A 68 -6.93 -17.32 12.31
CA TYR A 68 -7.43 -18.22 11.25
C TYR A 68 -8.81 -18.79 11.58
N ASP A 69 -9.03 -19.21 12.82
CA ASP A 69 -10.31 -19.75 13.27
C ASP A 69 -11.42 -18.68 13.16
N GLN A 70 -11.14 -17.44 13.55
CA GLN A 70 -12.09 -16.32 13.44
C GLN A 70 -12.44 -15.99 11.98
N ILE A 71 -11.44 -15.97 11.10
CA ILE A 71 -11.64 -15.72 9.66
C ILE A 71 -12.48 -16.84 9.05
N ALA A 72 -12.16 -18.11 9.33
CA ALA A 72 -12.93 -19.27 8.83
C ALA A 72 -14.40 -19.20 9.27
N ALA A 73 -14.65 -18.95 10.57
CA ALA A 73 -16.00 -18.82 11.08
C ALA A 73 -16.76 -17.62 10.48
N ALA A 74 -16.07 -16.53 10.12
CA ALA A 74 -16.69 -15.39 9.45
C ALA A 74 -17.11 -15.72 8.01
N PHE A 75 -16.30 -16.48 7.27
CA PHE A 75 -16.67 -16.98 5.94
C PHE A 75 -17.86 -17.93 5.97
N ASP A 76 -17.93 -18.82 6.96
CA ASP A 76 -19.07 -19.74 7.11
C ASP A 76 -20.37 -18.99 7.41
N ARG A 77 -20.31 -17.94 8.24
CA ARG A 77 -21.46 -17.06 8.52
C ARG A 77 -21.91 -16.24 7.31
N SER A 78 -20.99 -15.89 6.40
CA SER A 78 -21.30 -15.13 5.18
C SER A 78 -21.95 -15.98 4.08
N LYS A 79 -21.93 -17.31 4.21
CA LYS A 79 -22.55 -18.25 3.26
C LYS A 79 -24.00 -18.63 3.62
N THR A 80 -24.47 -18.25 4.80
CA THR A 80 -25.86 -18.46 5.26
C THR A 80 -26.65 -17.18 5.06
#